data_AF-Q6M0E7-F1
#
_entry.id   AF-Q6M0E7-F1
#
_cell.length_a   1.000
_cell.length_b   1.000
_cell.length_c   1.000
_cell.angle_alpha   90.00
_cell.angle_beta   90.00
_cell.angle_gamma   90.00
#
_symmetry.space_group_name_H-M   'P 1'
#
loop_
_entity.id
_entity.type
_entity.pdbx_description
1 polymer ?
#
loop_
_entity_poly.entity_id
_entity_poly.type
_entity_poly.pdbx_seq_one_letter_code
_entity_poly.pdbx_strand_id
1 'polypeptide(L)'
;MKYLRGHSFEEFVEKIENLDAEEDAIYINTELSKNIIIEILESCEVKKIILPESKFKRTNKKVLGALKEIGIEVKSIKPVTGRPTSKKEIVEKYIEKTPKEISEITQIPLKTVEYHYYKIKKAISQ
;
A
#
# COMPACT_ATOMS: atom_id res chain seq x y z
N MET A 1 -10.82 3.53 1.67
CA MET A 1 -9.66 3.70 0.76
C MET A 1 -9.48 2.43 -0.03
N LYS A 2 -9.56 2.53 -1.36
CA LYS A 2 -9.46 1.37 -2.25
C LYS A 2 -8.07 1.24 -2.86
N TYR A 3 -7.61 0.00 -3.04
CA TYR A 3 -6.26 -0.29 -3.53
C TYR A 3 -6.30 -0.82 -4.97
N LEU A 4 -5.97 0.05 -5.91
CA LEU A 4 -5.79 -0.30 -7.31
C LEU A 4 -4.32 -0.67 -7.53
N ARG A 5 -4.04 -1.98 -7.49
CA ARG A 5 -2.73 -2.52 -7.85
C ARG A 5 -2.83 -3.30 -9.14
N GLY A 6 -2.09 -2.90 -10.15
CA GLY A 6 -2.05 -3.61 -11.44
C GLY A 6 -0.68 -3.56 -12.09
N HIS A 7 -0.50 -4.40 -13.10
CA HIS A 7 0.69 -4.47 -13.94
C HIS A 7 0.45 -3.98 -15.36
N SER A 8 -0.77 -4.13 -15.88
CA SER A 8 -1.20 -3.65 -17.20
C SER A 8 -2.26 -2.56 -17.08
N PHE A 9 -2.51 -1.83 -18.17
CA PHE A 9 -3.60 -0.86 -18.24
C PHE A 9 -4.97 -1.54 -18.12
N GLU A 10 -5.15 -2.68 -18.80
CA GLU A 10 -6.39 -3.47 -18.76
C GLU A 10 -6.74 -3.90 -17.33
N GLU A 11 -5.76 -4.34 -16.54
CA GLU A 11 -5.98 -4.68 -15.13
C GLU A 11 -6.40 -3.46 -14.28
N PHE A 12 -5.98 -2.25 -14.65
CA PHE A 12 -6.46 -1.04 -13.97
C PHE A 12 -7.89 -0.73 -14.37
N VAL A 13 -8.23 -0.78 -15.67
CA VAL A 13 -9.58 -0.53 -16.17
C VAL A 13 -10.57 -1.46 -15.48
N GLU A 14 -10.33 -2.77 -15.50
CA GLU A 14 -11.20 -3.75 -14.85
C GLU A 14 -11.40 -3.43 -13.36
N LYS A 15 -10.35 -3.02 -12.66
CA LYS A 15 -10.45 -2.68 -11.23
C LYS A 15 -11.11 -1.34 -10.97
N ILE A 16 -11.06 -0.41 -11.92
CA ILE A 16 -11.71 0.90 -11.86
C ILE A 16 -13.21 0.75 -12.13
N GLU A 17 -13.58 -0.05 -13.13
CA GLU A 17 -14.98 -0.38 -13.44
C GLU A 17 -15.69 -1.10 -12.26
N ASN A 18 -14.93 -1.85 -11.46
CA ASN A 18 -15.43 -2.53 -10.26
C ASN A 18 -15.40 -1.65 -8.99
N LEU A 19 -15.14 -0.34 -9.10
CA LEU A 19 -15.25 0.59 -7.97
C LEU A 19 -16.71 0.87 -7.63
N ASP A 20 -16.93 1.27 -6.37
CA ASP A 20 -18.18 1.87 -5.96
C ASP A 20 -18.33 3.26 -6.61
N ALA A 21 -19.57 3.73 -6.77
CA ALA A 21 -19.86 5.00 -7.45
C ALA A 21 -19.18 6.23 -6.80
N GLU A 22 -18.93 6.18 -5.49
CA GLU A 22 -18.21 7.21 -4.74
C GLU A 22 -17.16 6.57 -3.83
N GLU A 23 -15.91 7.04 -3.93
CA GLU A 23 -14.80 6.58 -3.09
C GLU A 23 -14.06 7.78 -2.49
N ASP A 24 -13.97 7.84 -1.16
CA ASP A 24 -13.26 8.94 -0.48
C ASP A 24 -11.77 9.00 -0.86
N ALA A 25 -11.13 7.85 -1.09
CA ALA A 25 -9.72 7.80 -1.44
C ALA A 25 -9.33 6.54 -2.22
N ILE A 26 -8.55 6.72 -3.27
CA ILE A 26 -7.99 5.62 -4.07
C ILE A 26 -6.46 5.64 -3.97
N TYR A 27 -5.87 4.47 -3.73
CA TYR A 27 -4.45 4.23 -3.91
C TYR A 27 -4.20 3.58 -5.26
N ILE A 28 -3.23 4.09 -6.03
CA ILE A 28 -2.82 3.49 -7.30
C ILE A 28 -1.29 3.31 -7.36
N ASN A 29 -0.82 2.14 -7.78
CA ASN A 29 0.62 1.82 -7.84
C ASN A 29 1.30 2.23 -9.16
N THR A 30 0.62 2.97 -10.03
CA THR A 30 1.16 3.46 -11.30
C THR A 30 1.14 4.99 -11.38
N GLU A 31 1.76 5.55 -12.42
CA GLU A 31 1.78 7.00 -12.68
C GLU A 31 0.41 7.41 -13.23
N LEU A 32 -0.07 8.61 -12.89
CA LEU A 32 -1.34 9.08 -13.44
C LEU A 32 -1.15 9.55 -14.88
N SER A 33 -1.35 8.62 -15.81
CA SER A 33 -1.49 8.93 -17.23
C SER A 33 -2.86 9.54 -17.49
N LYS A 34 -3.01 10.22 -18.64
CA LYS A 34 -4.30 10.81 -19.05
C LYS A 34 -5.41 9.75 -19.11
N ASN A 35 -5.12 8.60 -19.71
CA ASN A 35 -6.08 7.52 -19.88
C ASN A 35 -6.58 6.99 -18.54
N ILE A 36 -5.68 6.75 -17.58
CA ILE A 36 -6.05 6.28 -16.24
C ILE A 36 -6.91 7.30 -15.51
N ILE A 37 -6.62 8.59 -15.67
CA ILE A 37 -7.43 9.63 -15.03
C ILE A 37 -8.83 9.67 -15.62
N ILE A 38 -8.94 9.63 -16.95
CA ILE A 38 -10.24 9.62 -17.63
C ILE A 38 -11.06 8.44 -17.10
N GLU A 39 -10.48 7.24 -17.07
CA GLU A 39 -11.14 6.04 -16.57
C GLU A 39 -11.65 6.18 -15.13
N ILE A 40 -10.80 6.72 -14.24
CA ILE A 40 -11.17 6.95 -12.83
C ILE A 40 -12.34 7.93 -12.75
N LEU A 41 -12.28 9.05 -13.47
CA LEU A 41 -13.29 10.11 -13.42
C LEU A 41 -14.62 9.71 -14.06
N GLU A 42 -14.59 8.83 -15.07
CA GLU A 42 -15.79 8.29 -15.72
C GLU A 42 -16.49 7.23 -14.86
N SER A 43 -15.72 6.46 -14.09
CA SER A 43 -16.25 5.34 -13.30
C SER A 43 -16.63 5.71 -11.87
N CYS A 44 -15.96 6.68 -11.24
CA CYS A 44 -16.07 6.91 -9.80
C CYS A 44 -15.83 8.38 -9.42
N GLU A 45 -16.68 8.92 -8.54
CA GLU A 45 -16.41 10.19 -7.88
C GLU A 45 -15.38 10.02 -6.77
N VAL A 46 -14.22 10.69 -6.90
CA VAL A 46 -13.09 10.54 -5.97
C VAL A 46 -12.63 11.88 -5.40
N LYS A 47 -12.52 11.95 -4.07
CA LYS A 47 -11.99 13.15 -3.39
C LYS A 47 -10.46 13.16 -3.37
N LYS A 48 -9.84 11.97 -3.34
CA LYS A 48 -8.40 11.84 -3.12
C LYS A 48 -7.75 10.69 -3.87
N ILE A 49 -6.61 10.97 -4.49
CA ILE A 49 -5.78 9.97 -5.15
C ILE A 49 -4.43 9.88 -4.44
N ILE A 50 -3.99 8.67 -4.13
CA ILE A 50 -2.78 8.39 -3.36
C ILE A 50 -1.84 7.55 -4.21
N LEU A 51 -0.60 8.00 -4.31
CA LEU A 51 0.44 7.40 -5.15
C LEU A 51 1.68 7.07 -4.32
N PRO A 52 2.47 6.05 -4.69
CA PRO A 52 3.84 5.96 -4.26
C PRO A 52 4.63 7.23 -4.61
N GLU A 53 5.53 7.66 -3.74
CA GLU A 53 6.38 8.83 -3.97
C GLU A 53 7.13 8.77 -5.32
N SER A 54 7.59 7.59 -5.72
CA SER A 54 8.25 7.38 -7.01
C SER A 54 7.33 7.65 -8.21
N LYS A 55 6.05 7.28 -8.10
CA LYS A 55 5.04 7.44 -9.16
C LYS A 55 4.50 8.87 -9.19
N PHE A 56 4.29 9.47 -8.03
CA PHE A 56 3.92 10.88 -7.91
C PHE A 56 4.97 11.80 -8.57
N LYS A 57 6.26 11.57 -8.31
CA LYS A 57 7.34 12.38 -8.90
C LYS A 57 7.45 12.28 -10.43
N ARG A 58 7.04 11.15 -11.00
CA ARG A 58 7.04 10.93 -12.45
C ARG A 58 5.76 11.38 -13.14
N THR A 59 4.69 11.57 -12.36
CA THR A 59 3.41 12.08 -12.86
C THR A 59 3.58 13.52 -13.34
N ASN A 60 2.92 13.86 -14.45
CA ASN A 60 3.02 15.18 -15.06
C ASN A 60 2.44 16.27 -14.13
N LYS A 61 3.20 17.35 -13.88
CA LYS A 61 2.78 18.46 -13.01
C LYS A 61 1.49 19.15 -13.49
N LYS A 62 1.28 19.26 -14.80
CA LYS A 62 0.05 19.85 -15.37
C LYS A 62 -1.17 19.02 -15.02
N VAL A 63 -1.02 17.70 -15.04
CA VAL A 63 -2.06 16.75 -14.67
C VAL A 63 -2.41 16.89 -13.19
N LEU A 64 -1.41 16.96 -12.31
CA LEU A 64 -1.62 17.20 -10.88
C LEU A 64 -2.31 18.54 -10.62
N GLY A 65 -1.97 19.58 -11.39
CA GLY A 65 -2.61 20.89 -11.33
C GLY A 65 -4.09 20.82 -11.71
N ALA A 66 -4.41 20.21 -12.86
CA ALA A 66 -5.78 20.06 -13.34
C ALA A 66 -6.66 19.28 -12.35
N LEU A 67 -6.14 18.18 -11.80
CA LEU A 67 -6.87 17.42 -10.77
C LEU A 67 -7.17 18.26 -9.54
N LYS A 68 -6.21 19.08 -9.09
CA LYS A 68 -6.38 19.99 -7.95
C LYS A 68 -7.42 21.08 -8.23
N GLU A 69 -7.47 21.61 -9.46
CA GLU A 69 -8.47 22.62 -9.87
C GLU A 69 -9.90 22.07 -9.85
N ILE A 70 -10.07 20.79 -10.17
CA ILE A 70 -11.36 20.08 -10.13
C ILE A 70 -11.71 19.63 -8.68
N GLY A 71 -10.84 19.89 -7.71
CA GLY A 71 -11.08 19.56 -6.29
C GLY A 71 -10.57 18.19 -5.84
N ILE A 72 -9.80 17.49 -6.68
CA ILE A 72 -9.25 16.17 -6.38
C ILE A 72 -7.85 16.32 -5.78
N GLU A 73 -7.69 15.86 -4.54
CA GLU A 73 -6.41 15.96 -3.83
C GLU A 73 -5.49 14.79 -4.18
N VAL A 74 -4.31 15.06 -4.76
CA VAL A 74 -3.31 14.01 -5.04
C VAL A 74 -2.21 14.03 -3.99
N LYS A 75 -2.06 12.95 -3.22
CA LYS A 75 -0.98 12.78 -2.22
C LYS A 75 0.00 11.68 -2.61
N SER A 76 1.21 11.83 -2.10
CA SER A 76 2.20 10.76 -2.13
C SER A 76 2.32 10.07 -0.78
N ILE A 77 2.60 8.76 -0.79
CA ILE A 77 3.00 7.99 0.38
C ILE A 77 4.35 7.34 0.12
N LYS A 78 5.13 7.14 1.19
CA LYS A 78 6.32 6.30 1.16
C LYS A 78 5.88 4.86 1.41
N PRO A 79 5.83 3.99 0.38
CA PRO A 79 5.49 2.59 0.60
C PRO A 79 6.57 1.94 1.46
N VAL A 80 6.18 0.91 2.22
CA VAL A 80 7.13 0.04 2.90
C VAL A 80 8.02 -0.62 1.85
N THR A 81 9.32 -0.40 1.94
CA THR A 81 10.31 -0.95 1.02
C THR A 81 10.88 -2.26 1.55
N GLY A 82 11.32 -3.14 0.64
CA GLY A 82 11.92 -4.43 0.96
C GLY A 82 11.02 -5.62 0.60
N ARG A 83 11.54 -6.83 0.85
CA ARG A 83 10.80 -8.07 0.60
C ARG A 83 9.61 -8.15 1.57
N PRO A 84 8.37 -8.30 1.10
CA PRO A 84 7.23 -8.53 1.99
C PRO A 84 7.52 -9.77 2.82
N THR A 85 7.45 -9.61 4.15
CA THR A 85 7.76 -10.68 5.10
C THR A 85 6.73 -10.68 6.23
N SER A 86 5.98 -11.76 6.34
CA SER A 86 5.03 -12.01 7.44
C SER A 86 5.71 -12.53 8.71
N LYS A 87 7.05 -12.65 8.71
CA LYS A 87 7.82 -13.23 9.82
C LYS A 87 7.59 -12.50 11.15
N LYS A 88 7.49 -11.17 11.11
CA LYS A 88 7.19 -10.37 12.30
C LYS A 88 5.80 -10.75 12.88
N GLU A 89 4.78 -10.77 12.03
CA GLU A 89 3.39 -11.08 12.40
C GLU A 89 3.26 -12.52 12.93
N ILE A 90 3.99 -13.46 12.33
CA ILE A 90 4.04 -14.85 12.77
C ILE A 90 4.67 -14.94 14.16
N VAL A 91 5.79 -14.26 14.42
CA VAL A 91 6.45 -14.25 15.74
C VAL A 91 5.58 -13.56 16.79
N GLU A 92 4.88 -12.50 16.43
CA GLU A 92 3.98 -11.75 17.31
C GLU A 92 2.84 -12.62 17.85
N LYS A 93 2.27 -13.51 17.03
CA LYS A 93 1.22 -14.46 17.45
C LYS A 93 1.66 -15.43 18.56
N TYR A 94 2.96 -15.68 18.69
CA TYR A 94 3.53 -16.62 19.66
C TYR A 94 4.42 -15.94 20.70
N ILE A 95 4.29 -14.63 20.91
CA ILE A 95 5.17 -13.83 21.77
C ILE A 95 5.22 -14.32 23.24
N GLU A 96 4.19 -15.04 23.68
CA GLU A 96 4.10 -15.66 25.01
C GLU A 96 5.07 -16.84 25.19
N LYS A 97 5.53 -17.45 24.08
CA LYS A 97 6.50 -18.56 24.08
C LYS A 97 7.93 -18.04 24.03
N THR A 98 8.89 -18.93 24.27
CA THR A 98 10.32 -18.61 24.13
C THR A 98 10.76 -18.58 22.66
N PRO A 99 11.80 -17.81 22.30
CA PRO A 99 12.30 -17.75 20.91
C PRO A 99 12.66 -19.11 20.31
N LYS A 100 13.13 -20.06 21.13
CA LYS A 100 13.43 -21.43 20.70
C LYS A 100 12.16 -22.18 20.29
N GLU A 101 11.14 -22.17 21.14
CA GLU A 101 9.86 -22.81 20.84
C GLU A 101 9.19 -22.20 19.61
N ILE A 102 9.25 -20.87 19.45
CA ILE A 102 8.71 -20.19 18.26
C ILE A 102 9.46 -20.65 17.00
N SER A 103 10.78 -20.78 17.07
CA SER A 103 11.59 -21.27 15.94
C SER A 103 11.20 -22.69 15.53
N GLU A 104 10.97 -23.57 16.51
CA GLU A 104 10.54 -24.95 16.26
C GLU A 104 9.12 -25.03 15.67
N ILE A 105 8.18 -24.25 16.20
CA ILE A 105 6.78 -24.23 15.73
C ILE A 105 6.68 -23.64 14.32
N THR A 106 7.37 -22.52 14.08
CA THR A 106 7.21 -21.73 12.84
C THR A 106 8.19 -22.14 11.75
N GLN A 107 9.18 -22.99 12.08
CA GLN A 107 10.30 -23.35 11.21
C GLN A 107 11.08 -22.13 10.67
N ILE A 108 10.96 -20.99 11.36
CA ILE A 108 11.74 -19.79 11.07
C ILE A 108 13.09 -19.95 11.78
N PRO A 109 14.23 -19.62 11.14
CA PRO A 109 15.53 -19.69 11.78
C PRO A 109 15.59 -18.89 13.09
N LEU A 110 16.16 -19.49 14.14
CA LEU A 110 16.21 -18.93 15.50
C LEU A 110 16.66 -17.46 15.53
N LYS A 111 17.74 -17.12 14.81
CA LYS A 111 18.23 -15.72 14.73
C LYS A 111 17.18 -14.73 14.21
N THR A 112 16.35 -15.17 13.26
CA THR A 112 15.29 -14.33 12.69
C THR A 112 14.14 -14.17 13.69
N VAL A 113 13.82 -15.25 14.42
CA VAL A 113 12.83 -15.20 15.50
C VAL A 113 13.28 -14.27 16.61
N GLU A 114 14.51 -14.43 17.12
CA GLU A 114 15.09 -13.58 18.16
C GLU A 114 15.07 -12.11 17.78
N TYR A 115 15.49 -11.79 16.54
CA TYR A 115 15.44 -10.42 16.03
C TYR A 115 14.04 -9.80 16.13
N HIS A 116 13.00 -10.52 15.69
CA HIS A 116 11.63 -10.02 15.76
C HIS A 116 11.09 -10.02 17.20
N TYR A 117 11.36 -11.06 17.98
CA TYR A 117 10.90 -11.23 19.36
C TYR A 117 11.35 -10.09 20.27
N TYR A 118 12.66 -9.79 20.29
CA TYR A 118 13.18 -8.71 21.13
C TYR A 118 12.74 -7.33 20.66
N LYS A 119 12.59 -7.14 19.33
CA LYS A 119 12.06 -5.90 18.77
C LYS A 119 10.61 -5.65 19.18
N ILE A 120 9.79 -6.72 19.22
CA ILE A 120 8.39 -6.65 19.68
C ILE A 120 8.33 -6.39 21.20
N LYS A 121 9.07 -7.15 22.01
CA LYS A 121 9.11 -6.94 23.48
C LYS A 121 9.54 -5.52 23.86
N LYS A 122 10.54 -4.97 23.16
CA LYS A 122 10.98 -3.59 23.38
C LYS A 122 9.87 -2.58 23.10
N ALA A 123 9.04 -2.82 22.07
CA ALA A 123 7.93 -1.94 21.73
C ALA A 123 6.75 -2.04 22.70
N ILE A 124 6.55 -3.18 23.38
CA ILE A 124 5.50 -3.38 24.40
C ILE A 124 5.88 -2.76 25.75
N SER A 125 7.18 -2.71 26.06
CA SER A 125 7.72 -2.17 27.32
C SER A 125 7.87 -0.64 27.34
N GLN A 126 7.62 0.05 26.23
CA GLN A 126 7.61 1.50 26.11
C GLN A 126 6.17 2.02 26.07
#